data_AF-A0A2N6SWG4-F1
#
_entry.id   AF-A0A2N6SWG4-F1
#
_cell.length_a   1.000
_cell.length_b   1.000
_cell.length_c   1.000
_cell.angle_alpha   90.00
_cell.angle_beta   90.00
_cell.angle_gamma   90.00
#
_symmetry.space_group_name_H-M   'P 1'
#
loop_
_entity.id
_entity.type
_entity.pdbx_description
1 polymer ?
#
loop_
_entity_poly.entity_id
_entity_poly.type
_entity_poly.pdbx_seq_one_letter_code
_entity_poly.pdbx_strand_id
1 'polypeptide(L)'
;MKFHRSLTATLIAGATALTLAACGDDGEGTDESTSTTTTSASEVAAFPTAMELNDILARATDPNLPVEEKAATVENGEEATELFDVMTRSKQESGAALDVVEPVLPGYAPDSVLAGVNFILPEQPPQLIEGVEFVNVDGQWKLSQTWACELVKNVAPDQVPPMCLPEGVEPPPPAPEDDPAAPDAPPAEPAPPAPEAPPAPPAEPAPPAPEAPPADAPPAPEAPPA
;
A
#
# COMPACT_ATOMS: atom_id res chain seq x y z
N MET A 1 38.06 22.85 22.95
CA MET A 1 38.63 22.40 24.24
C MET A 1 37.42 22.04 25.11
N LYS A 2 37.17 20.84 25.64
CA LYS A 2 37.95 19.63 25.86
C LYS A 2 36.95 18.46 25.91
N PHE A 3 37.36 17.35 25.32
CA PHE A 3 36.72 16.04 25.35
C PHE A 3 36.65 15.50 26.78
N HIS A 4 35.50 14.97 27.19
CA HIS A 4 35.39 14.10 28.36
C HIS A 4 34.91 12.73 27.90
N ARG A 5 35.90 11.90 27.60
CA ARG A 5 35.82 10.45 27.45
C ARG A 5 35.48 9.83 28.81
N SER A 6 34.46 9.00 28.89
CA SER A 6 34.44 7.92 29.87
C SER A 6 33.83 6.66 29.25
N LEU A 7 34.68 5.63 29.12
CA LEU A 7 34.30 4.26 28.82
C LEU A 7 33.73 3.64 30.09
N THR A 8 32.62 2.91 30.00
CA THR A 8 32.34 1.81 30.94
C THR A 8 31.60 0.71 30.19
N ALA A 9 32.38 -0.28 29.76
CA ALA A 9 31.89 -1.57 29.29
C ALA A 9 31.47 -2.41 30.50
N THR A 10 30.25 -2.95 30.48
CA THR A 10 29.81 -3.96 31.46
C THR A 10 29.37 -5.19 30.69
N LEU A 11 30.30 -6.15 30.59
CA LEU A 11 30.05 -7.53 30.23
C LEU A 11 29.35 -8.22 31.40
N ILE A 12 28.15 -8.76 31.18
CA ILE A 12 27.59 -9.81 32.04
C ILE A 12 27.15 -10.94 31.12
N ALA A 13 28.00 -11.96 31.05
CA ALA A 13 27.65 -13.28 30.54
C ALA A 13 26.74 -13.97 31.57
N GLY A 14 25.59 -14.45 31.12
CA GLY A 14 24.68 -15.28 31.90
C GLY A 14 24.33 -16.53 31.09
N ALA A 15 25.01 -17.63 31.38
CA ALA A 15 24.67 -18.96 30.88
C ALA A 15 23.62 -19.59 31.82
N THR A 16 22.47 -20.00 31.29
CA THR A 16 21.53 -20.86 32.02
C THR A 16 20.84 -21.87 31.10
N ALA A 17 21.27 -23.13 31.27
CA ALA A 17 20.53 -24.38 31.27
C ALA A 17 19.70 -24.84 30.05
N LEU A 18 20.19 -25.92 29.42
CA LEU A 18 19.39 -26.88 28.67
C LEU A 18 18.50 -27.66 29.65
N THR A 19 17.18 -27.55 29.54
CA THR A 19 16.23 -28.49 30.16
C THR A 19 15.67 -29.41 29.10
N LEU A 20 16.18 -30.64 29.06
CA LEU A 20 15.54 -31.80 28.44
C LEU A 20 14.29 -32.15 29.26
N ALA A 21 13.10 -31.72 28.80
CA ALA A 21 11.85 -32.29 29.26
C ALA A 21 11.52 -33.47 28.34
N ALA A 22 11.85 -34.66 28.83
CA ALA A 22 11.26 -35.90 28.39
C ALA A 22 9.79 -35.93 28.83
N CYS A 23 8.88 -36.29 27.93
CA CYS A 23 7.69 -37.05 28.30
C CYS A 23 7.30 -37.94 27.13
N GLY A 24 7.62 -39.23 27.27
CA GLY A 24 6.91 -40.27 26.55
C GLY A 24 5.54 -40.49 27.20
N ASP A 25 4.58 -40.82 26.36
CA ASP A 25 3.36 -41.52 26.75
C ASP A 25 3.21 -42.65 25.73
N ASP A 26 3.31 -43.88 26.22
CA ASP A 26 3.06 -45.11 25.49
C ASP A 26 1.67 -45.58 25.94
N GLY A 27 0.68 -45.32 25.10
CA GLY A 27 -0.72 -45.64 25.33
C GLY A 27 -1.31 -46.26 24.08
N GLU A 28 -1.38 -47.58 24.04
CA GLU A 28 -2.08 -48.36 23.01
C GLU A 28 -3.58 -48.04 23.05
N GLY A 29 -4.11 -47.46 21.97
CA GLY A 29 -5.54 -47.21 21.82
C GLY A 29 -5.90 -46.56 20.48
N THR A 30 -6.25 -47.42 19.51
CA THR A 30 -7.15 -47.17 18.37
C THR A 30 -7.04 -45.85 17.59
N ASP A 31 -6.61 -46.02 16.34
CA ASP A 31 -6.65 -45.10 15.20
C ASP A 31 -7.71 -43.98 15.28
N GLU A 32 -7.26 -42.79 15.66
CA GLU A 32 -7.78 -41.55 15.09
C GLU A 32 -6.58 -40.76 14.58
N SER A 33 -6.45 -40.67 13.26
CA SER A 33 -5.40 -39.94 12.57
C SER A 33 -5.58 -38.44 12.81
N THR A 34 -5.20 -37.95 13.99
CA THR A 34 -4.93 -36.53 14.19
C THR A 34 -3.64 -36.24 13.46
N SER A 35 -3.75 -35.70 12.25
CA SER A 35 -2.64 -35.11 11.53
C SER A 35 -2.07 -33.97 12.37
N THR A 36 -1.07 -34.28 13.19
CA THR A 36 -0.12 -33.27 13.67
C THR A 36 0.66 -32.82 12.44
N THR A 37 0.18 -31.76 11.80
CA THR A 37 0.94 -31.05 10.79
C THR A 37 2.18 -30.49 11.49
N THR A 38 3.27 -31.26 11.46
CA THR A 38 4.61 -30.69 11.65
C THR A 38 4.80 -29.78 10.44
N THR A 39 4.47 -28.50 10.62
CA THR A 39 4.92 -27.49 9.68
C THR A 39 6.44 -27.50 9.81
N SER A 40 7.12 -27.99 8.78
CA SER A 40 8.54 -27.77 8.64
C SER A 40 8.71 -26.25 8.62
N ALA A 41 9.17 -25.69 9.74
CA ALA A 41 9.65 -24.32 9.78
C ALA A 41 10.93 -24.28 8.93
N SER A 42 10.75 -24.24 7.61
CA SER A 42 11.67 -23.47 6.78
C SER A 42 11.71 -22.09 7.41
N GLU A 43 12.90 -21.60 7.76
CA GLU A 43 13.12 -20.18 8.01
C GLU A 43 12.85 -19.43 6.70
N VAL A 44 11.57 -19.33 6.33
CA VAL A 44 11.06 -18.29 5.48
C VAL A 44 11.34 -17.03 6.29
N ALA A 45 12.10 -16.07 5.73
CA ALA A 45 12.14 -14.73 6.30
C ALA A 45 10.68 -14.37 6.63
N ALA A 46 10.38 -14.14 7.91
CA ALA A 46 9.01 -14.01 8.35
C ALA A 46 8.43 -12.76 7.69
N PHE A 47 7.67 -12.97 6.61
CA PHE A 47 6.92 -11.91 5.96
C PHE A 47 5.98 -11.30 6.99
N PRO A 48 5.81 -9.97 6.99
CA PRO A 48 4.83 -9.34 7.84
C PRO A 48 3.45 -9.88 7.47
N THR A 49 2.63 -10.11 8.49
CA THR A 49 1.23 -10.47 8.32
C THR A 49 0.45 -9.28 7.77
N ALA A 50 -0.68 -9.53 7.08
CA ALA A 50 -1.58 -8.47 6.64
C ALA A 50 -2.04 -7.57 7.81
N MET A 51 -2.24 -8.15 8.99
CA MET A 51 -2.58 -7.41 10.21
C MET A 51 -1.48 -6.42 10.63
N GLU A 52 -0.21 -6.83 10.61
CA GLU A 52 0.93 -5.96 10.93
C GLU A 52 1.04 -4.82 9.92
N LEU A 53 0.84 -5.10 8.64
CA LEU A 53 0.82 -4.09 7.59
C LEU A 53 -0.36 -3.12 7.74
N ASN A 54 -1.53 -3.62 8.16
CA ASN A 54 -2.70 -2.79 8.41
C ASN A 54 -2.49 -1.84 9.59
N ASP A 55 -1.78 -2.28 10.62
CA ASP A 55 -1.41 -1.44 11.76
C ASP A 55 -0.51 -0.27 11.35
N ILE A 56 0.40 -0.47 10.38
CA ILE A 56 1.21 0.61 9.79
C ILE A 56 0.30 1.67 9.15
N LEU A 57 -0.66 1.26 8.30
CA LEU A 57 -1.59 2.18 7.63
C LEU A 57 -2.53 2.90 8.63
N ALA A 58 -2.97 2.18 9.65
CA ALA A 58 -3.82 2.72 10.70
C ALA A 58 -3.09 3.81 11.49
N ARG A 59 -1.87 3.54 11.96
CA ARG A 59 -1.03 4.50 12.69
C ARG A 59 -0.66 5.71 11.84
N ALA A 60 -0.32 5.51 10.56
CA ALA A 60 0.00 6.61 9.63
C ALA A 60 -1.10 7.68 9.54
N THR A 61 -2.36 7.28 9.78
CA THR A 61 -3.54 8.13 9.63
C THR A 61 -4.29 8.39 10.94
N ASP A 62 -3.72 8.00 12.08
CA ASP A 62 -4.37 8.14 13.39
C ASP A 62 -4.24 9.59 13.90
N PRO A 63 -5.33 10.33 14.13
CA PRO A 63 -5.26 11.69 14.67
C PRO A 63 -4.71 11.80 16.09
N ASN A 64 -4.66 10.72 16.84
CA ASN A 64 -4.25 10.71 18.24
C ASN A 64 -2.75 10.44 18.43
N LEU A 65 -2.05 10.00 17.38
CA LEU A 65 -0.62 9.73 17.45
C LEU A 65 0.19 11.01 17.18
N PRO A 66 1.32 11.19 17.88
CA PRO A 66 2.25 12.27 17.57
C PRO A 66 2.88 12.06 16.19
N VAL A 67 3.31 13.14 15.55
CA VAL A 67 3.79 13.07 14.16
C VAL A 67 5.05 12.23 14.02
N GLU A 68 5.88 12.14 15.05
CA GLU A 68 7.06 11.28 15.09
C GLU A 68 6.70 9.79 15.00
N GLU A 69 5.60 9.37 15.64
CA GLU A 69 5.11 8.00 15.56
C GLU A 69 4.51 7.70 14.18
N LYS A 70 3.87 8.70 13.54
CA LYS A 70 3.40 8.58 12.15
C LYS A 70 4.57 8.57 11.16
N ALA A 71 5.58 9.41 11.37
CA ALA A 71 6.80 9.44 10.56
C ALA A 71 7.52 8.08 10.56
N ALA A 72 7.44 7.34 11.67
CA ALA A 72 7.98 5.99 11.76
C ALA A 72 7.26 4.96 10.87
N THR A 73 6.06 5.24 10.36
CA THR A 73 5.28 4.29 9.52
C THR A 73 5.49 4.47 8.03
N VAL A 74 6.21 5.50 7.57
CA VAL A 74 6.46 5.77 6.15
C VAL A 74 7.96 5.92 5.92
N GLU A 75 8.46 5.38 4.81
CA GLU A 75 9.85 5.58 4.38
C GLU A 75 10.12 7.09 4.20
N ASN A 76 11.23 7.58 4.75
CA ASN A 76 11.55 9.02 4.80
C ASN A 76 10.43 9.90 5.41
N GLY A 77 9.58 9.33 6.28
CA GLY A 77 8.45 10.04 6.87
C GLY A 77 8.84 11.26 7.72
N GLU A 78 10.05 11.31 8.26
CA GLU A 78 10.58 12.43 9.04
C GLU A 78 10.65 13.73 8.21
N GLU A 79 10.84 13.61 6.90
CA GLU A 79 10.87 14.74 5.97
C GLU A 79 9.46 15.12 5.47
N ALA A 80 8.46 14.29 5.76
CA ALA A 80 7.09 14.39 5.23
C ALA A 80 6.06 14.69 6.33
N THR A 81 6.37 15.59 7.27
CA THR A 81 5.50 15.91 8.42
C THR A 81 4.09 16.36 7.99
N GLU A 82 3.99 17.23 6.98
CA GLU A 82 2.70 17.70 6.42
C GLU A 82 1.87 16.59 5.77
N LEU A 83 2.51 15.53 5.26
CA LEU A 83 1.82 14.39 4.62
C LEU A 83 0.81 13.79 5.58
N PHE A 84 1.20 13.62 6.84
CA PHE A 84 0.38 12.98 7.86
C PHE A 84 -0.85 13.80 8.23
N ASP A 85 -0.75 15.13 8.22
CA ASP A 85 -1.88 16.01 8.46
C ASP A 85 -2.89 15.94 7.31
N VAL A 86 -2.41 15.94 6.07
CA VAL A 86 -3.25 15.78 4.87
C VAL A 86 -3.94 14.41 4.88
N MET A 87 -3.21 13.33 5.12
CA MET A 87 -3.78 11.97 5.17
C MET A 87 -4.79 11.80 6.31
N THR A 88 -4.45 12.29 7.51
CA THR A 88 -5.33 12.21 8.70
C THR A 88 -6.64 12.96 8.45
N ARG A 89 -6.57 14.18 7.92
CA ARG A 89 -7.76 14.98 7.60
C ARG A 89 -8.56 14.34 6.47
N SER A 90 -7.92 13.94 5.38
CA SER A 90 -8.59 13.28 4.25
C SER A 90 -9.39 12.06 4.70
N LYS A 91 -8.82 11.25 5.60
CA LYS A 91 -9.51 10.11 6.23
C LYS A 91 -10.72 10.54 7.08
N GLN A 92 -10.60 11.58 7.89
CA GLN A 92 -11.70 12.08 8.72
C GLN A 92 -12.86 12.65 7.89
N GLU A 93 -12.54 13.38 6.83
CA GLU A 93 -13.53 14.02 5.96
C GLU A 93 -14.26 12.99 5.08
N SER A 94 -13.53 12.01 4.55
CA SER A 94 -14.08 10.97 3.65
C SER A 94 -14.69 9.78 4.38
N GLY A 95 -14.32 9.55 5.65
CA GLY A 95 -14.64 8.31 6.36
C GLY A 95 -13.95 7.08 5.78
N ALA A 96 -12.86 7.26 5.02
CA ALA A 96 -12.15 6.18 4.37
C ALA A 96 -11.51 5.21 5.37
N ALA A 97 -11.48 3.94 5.01
CA ALA A 97 -10.71 2.91 5.68
C ALA A 97 -9.82 2.16 4.67
N LEU A 98 -8.68 1.69 5.16
CA LEU A 98 -7.77 0.82 4.44
C LEU A 98 -7.77 -0.53 5.16
N ASP A 99 -7.88 -1.62 4.41
CA ASP A 99 -7.83 -2.98 4.94
C ASP A 99 -6.89 -3.83 4.11
N VAL A 100 -5.76 -4.22 4.69
CA VAL A 100 -4.76 -5.06 4.01
C VAL A 100 -5.26 -6.50 3.92
N VAL A 101 -5.21 -7.06 2.72
CA VAL A 101 -5.62 -8.44 2.45
C VAL A 101 -4.44 -9.33 2.08
N GLU A 102 -4.58 -10.60 2.40
CA GLU A 102 -3.65 -11.66 1.96
C GLU A 102 -3.85 -11.99 0.47
N PRO A 103 -2.81 -12.49 -0.22
CA PRO A 103 -1.46 -12.80 0.30
C PRO A 103 -0.53 -11.58 0.34
N VAL A 104 0.42 -11.61 1.27
CA VAL A 104 1.61 -10.74 1.22
C VAL A 104 2.67 -11.42 0.37
N LEU A 105 3.19 -10.72 -0.63
CA LEU A 105 4.13 -11.24 -1.62
C LEU A 105 5.50 -10.54 -1.48
N PRO A 106 6.59 -11.17 -1.96
CA PRO A 106 7.87 -10.48 -2.12
C PRO A 106 7.73 -9.23 -3.00
N GLY A 107 8.39 -8.14 -2.61
CA GLY A 107 8.38 -6.89 -3.35
C GLY A 107 9.52 -6.73 -4.35
N TYR A 108 9.71 -5.50 -4.82
CA TYR A 108 10.69 -5.18 -5.85
C TYR A 108 12.13 -5.19 -5.32
N ALA A 109 12.31 -5.00 -4.01
CA ALA A 109 13.60 -5.03 -3.32
C ALA A 109 13.69 -6.24 -2.36
N PRO A 110 14.89 -6.69 -1.98
CA PRO A 110 15.08 -7.82 -1.06
C PRO A 110 14.37 -7.64 0.29
N ASP A 111 14.27 -6.40 0.75
CA ASP A 111 13.67 -6.02 2.03
C ASP A 111 12.30 -5.34 1.83
N SER A 112 11.59 -5.61 0.72
CA SER A 112 10.24 -5.10 0.48
C SER A 112 9.21 -6.20 0.23
N VAL A 113 7.94 -5.87 0.48
CA VAL A 113 6.79 -6.74 0.29
C VAL A 113 5.66 -5.98 -0.40
N LEU A 114 4.81 -6.72 -1.12
CA LEU A 114 3.63 -6.20 -1.78
C LEU A 114 2.39 -6.83 -1.14
N ALA A 115 1.37 -6.01 -0.88
CA ALA A 115 0.09 -6.48 -0.39
C ALA A 115 -1.06 -5.88 -1.21
N GLY A 116 -2.21 -6.55 -1.17
CA GLY A 116 -3.48 -5.95 -1.60
C GLY A 116 -4.08 -5.11 -0.47
N VAL A 117 -4.68 -3.97 -0.79
CA VAL A 117 -5.37 -3.13 0.19
C VAL A 117 -6.75 -2.77 -0.34
N ASN A 118 -7.79 -3.12 0.41
CA ASN A 118 -9.13 -2.62 0.16
C ASN A 118 -9.24 -1.18 0.63
N PHE A 119 -9.49 -0.27 -0.29
CA PHE A 119 -9.91 1.08 0.00
C PHE A 119 -11.44 1.13 0.12
N ILE A 120 -11.91 1.45 1.32
CA ILE A 120 -13.32 1.39 1.70
C ILE A 120 -13.81 2.80 1.94
N LEU A 121 -14.83 3.21 1.20
CA LEU A 121 -15.54 4.48 1.40
C LEU A 121 -17.01 4.19 1.75
N PRO A 122 -17.65 4.94 2.66
CA PRO A 122 -19.02 4.63 3.13
C PRO A 122 -20.08 4.51 2.03
N GLU A 123 -19.92 5.23 0.92
CA GLU A 123 -20.90 5.32 -0.17
C GLU A 123 -20.47 4.57 -1.44
N GLN A 124 -19.35 3.85 -1.40
CA GLN A 124 -18.79 3.15 -2.58
C GLN A 124 -18.45 1.69 -2.25
N PRO A 125 -18.55 0.78 -3.23
CA PRO A 125 -18.06 -0.58 -3.03
C PRO A 125 -16.54 -0.58 -2.75
N PRO A 126 -16.02 -1.48 -1.90
CA PRO A 126 -14.59 -1.59 -1.66
C PRO A 126 -13.80 -1.73 -2.95
N GLN A 127 -12.72 -0.96 -3.07
CA GLN A 127 -11.82 -0.99 -4.22
C GLN A 127 -10.53 -1.69 -3.80
N LEU A 128 -10.20 -2.81 -4.43
CA LEU A 128 -8.93 -3.48 -4.19
C LEU A 128 -7.81 -2.75 -4.94
N ILE A 129 -6.80 -2.30 -4.19
CA ILE A 129 -5.57 -1.75 -4.74
C ILE A 129 -4.47 -2.79 -4.55
N GLU A 130 -3.97 -3.34 -5.65
CA GLU A 130 -2.88 -4.31 -5.63
C GLU A 130 -1.52 -3.62 -5.66
N GLY A 131 -0.47 -4.33 -5.22
CA GLY A 131 0.90 -3.84 -5.32
C GLY A 131 1.23 -2.72 -4.35
N VAL A 132 0.57 -2.68 -3.19
CA VAL A 132 0.93 -1.74 -2.11
C VAL A 132 2.25 -2.16 -1.51
N GLU A 133 3.27 -1.32 -1.68
CA GLU A 133 4.63 -1.65 -1.26
C GLU A 133 4.90 -1.21 0.18
N PHE A 134 5.41 -2.15 0.96
CA PHE A 134 5.99 -1.91 2.28
C PHE A 134 7.46 -2.30 2.26
N VAL A 135 8.28 -1.49 2.91
CA VAL A 135 9.73 -1.63 2.97
C VAL A 135 10.17 -1.86 4.41
N ASN A 136 11.14 -2.73 4.62
CA ASN A 136 11.78 -2.93 5.91
C ASN A 136 13.01 -2.03 6.01
N VAL A 137 12.93 -1.01 6.86
CA VAL A 137 14.03 -0.08 7.15
C VAL A 137 14.51 -0.36 8.55
N ASP A 138 15.75 -0.83 8.70
CA ASP A 138 16.39 -1.12 9.98
C ASP A 138 15.59 -2.09 10.89
N GLY A 139 14.93 -3.09 10.29
CA GLY A 139 14.10 -4.07 11.02
C GLY A 139 12.67 -3.60 11.27
N GLN A 140 12.27 -2.42 10.78
CA GLN A 140 10.92 -1.87 10.93
C GLN A 140 10.21 -1.79 9.58
N TRP A 141 9.02 -2.39 9.50
CA TRP A 141 8.16 -2.28 8.32
C TRP A 141 7.52 -0.90 8.24
N LYS A 142 7.59 -0.29 7.05
CA LYS A 142 7.06 1.03 6.73
C LYS A 142 6.37 1.00 5.37
N LEU A 143 5.42 1.89 5.15
CA LEU A 143 4.84 2.14 3.82
C LEU A 143 5.91 2.80 2.93
N SER A 144 6.04 2.34 1.70
CA SER A 144 6.91 2.96 0.70
C SER A 144 6.53 4.43 0.49
N GLN A 145 7.53 5.32 0.44
CA GLN A 145 7.31 6.75 0.22
C GLN A 145 6.61 6.99 -1.13
N THR A 146 7.01 6.25 -2.17
CA THR A 146 6.40 6.33 -3.50
C THR A 146 4.91 6.05 -3.42
N TRP A 147 4.54 4.98 -2.72
CA TRP A 147 3.15 4.58 -2.59
C TRP A 147 2.33 5.57 -1.75
N ALA A 148 2.90 6.07 -0.64
CA ALA A 148 2.28 7.09 0.18
C ALA A 148 1.99 8.37 -0.63
N CYS A 149 2.94 8.79 -1.47
CA CYS A 149 2.77 9.93 -2.35
C CYS A 149 1.73 9.71 -3.46
N GLU A 150 1.64 8.51 -4.04
CA GLU A 150 0.60 8.16 -4.99
C GLU A 150 -0.79 8.21 -4.35
N LEU A 151 -0.94 7.68 -3.13
CA LEU A 151 -2.20 7.74 -2.41
C LEU A 151 -2.65 9.19 -2.20
N VAL A 152 -1.76 10.06 -1.70
CA VAL A 152 -2.09 11.47 -1.44
C VAL A 152 -2.44 12.23 -2.71
N LYS A 153 -1.75 11.97 -3.83
CA LYS A 153 -2.13 12.54 -5.14
C LYS A 153 -3.53 12.14 -5.58
N ASN A 154 -3.99 10.95 -5.21
CA ASN A 154 -5.33 10.47 -5.59
C ASN A 154 -6.42 11.01 -4.64
N VAL A 155 -6.18 11.03 -3.32
CA VAL A 155 -7.20 11.38 -2.33
C VAL A 155 -7.24 12.88 -1.99
N ALA A 156 -6.15 13.58 -2.22
CA ALA A 156 -5.99 15.01 -1.93
C ALA A 156 -5.09 15.70 -2.99
N PRO A 157 -5.51 15.71 -4.27
CA PRO A 157 -4.70 16.24 -5.38
C PRO A 157 -4.30 17.72 -5.21
N ASP A 158 -5.11 18.52 -4.52
CA ASP A 158 -4.84 19.95 -4.27
C ASP A 158 -3.90 20.18 -3.08
N GLN A 159 -3.53 19.13 -2.35
CA GLN A 159 -2.80 19.22 -1.08
C GLN A 159 -1.61 18.26 -1.02
N VAL A 160 -0.97 18.06 -2.18
CA VAL A 160 0.20 17.20 -2.33
C VAL A 160 1.42 17.88 -1.68
N PRO A 161 2.08 17.25 -0.70
CA PRO A 161 3.27 17.82 -0.07
C PRO A 161 4.44 17.96 -1.04
N PRO A 162 5.38 18.89 -0.81
CA PRO A 162 6.56 19.09 -1.66
C PRO A 162 7.39 17.82 -1.88
N MET A 163 7.49 16.96 -0.86
CA MET A 163 8.14 15.65 -0.90
C MET A 163 7.57 14.68 -1.93
N CYS A 164 6.32 14.90 -2.35
CA CYS A 164 5.60 14.08 -3.31
C CYS A 164 5.55 14.71 -4.70
N LEU A 165 6.06 15.93 -4.87
CA LEU A 165 6.19 16.57 -6.16
C LEU A 165 7.44 16.04 -6.88
N PRO A 166 7.41 15.86 -8.21
CA PRO A 166 8.63 15.57 -8.95
C PRO A 166 9.61 16.73 -8.77
N GLU A 167 10.87 16.41 -8.50
CA GLU A 167 11.95 17.40 -8.35
C GLU A 167 11.93 18.38 -9.54
N GLY A 168 11.64 19.66 -9.27
CA GLY A 168 11.61 20.72 -10.29
C GLY A 168 10.23 21.24 -10.71
N VAL A 169 9.13 20.85 -10.05
CA VAL A 169 7.81 21.47 -10.25
C VAL A 169 7.42 22.23 -8.99
N GLU A 170 7.57 23.56 -9.00
CA GLU A 170 7.01 24.42 -7.95
C GLU A 170 5.50 24.18 -7.84
N PRO A 171 4.94 24.09 -6.62
CA PRO A 171 3.49 24.02 -6.43
C PRO A 171 2.85 25.23 -7.14
N PRO A 172 1.70 25.06 -7.82
CA PRO A 172 1.03 26.17 -8.46
C PRO A 172 0.79 27.25 -7.39
N PRO A 173 1.15 28.52 -7.67
CA PRO A 173 0.92 29.58 -6.71
C PRO A 173 -0.57 29.60 -6.34
N PRO A 174 -0.93 29.88 -5.07
CA PRO A 174 -2.32 29.96 -4.66
C PRO A 174 -3.05 30.91 -5.61
N ALA A 175 -4.19 30.47 -6.13
CA ALA A 175 -5.01 31.27 -7.02
C ALA A 175 -5.24 32.63 -6.34
N PRO A 176 -4.91 33.76 -6.99
CA PRO A 176 -5.10 35.06 -6.38
C PRO A 176 -6.60 35.24 -6.09
N GLU A 177 -6.91 35.47 -4.82
CA GLU A 177 -8.24 35.83 -4.35
C GLU A 177 -8.71 37.05 -5.14
N ASP A 178 -9.93 36.95 -5.69
CA ASP A 178 -10.67 38.02 -6.36
C ASP A 178 -10.56 39.34 -5.57
N ASP A 179 -9.78 40.30 -6.08
CA ASP A 179 -9.90 41.71 -5.70
C ASP A 179 -10.01 42.58 -6.97
N PRO A 180 -11.03 43.45 -7.05
CA PRO A 180 -11.50 44.00 -8.32
C PRO A 180 -10.74 45.26 -8.76
N ALA A 181 -10.58 45.35 -10.07
CA ALA A 181 -10.33 46.56 -10.86
C ALA A 181 -8.94 47.22 -10.77
N ALA A 182 -8.17 47.04 -11.85
CA ALA A 182 -7.47 48.15 -12.50
C ALA A 182 -7.62 48.03 -14.03
N PRO A 183 -8.04 49.09 -14.74
CA PRO A 183 -8.31 49.07 -16.17
C PRO A 183 -7.05 49.29 -17.02
N ASP A 184 -7.15 48.89 -18.29
CA ASP A 184 -6.25 49.18 -19.42
C ASP A 184 -4.92 48.41 -19.51
N ALA A 185 -5.01 47.20 -20.06
CA ALA A 185 -4.03 46.69 -21.02
C ALA A 185 -4.74 46.48 -22.36
N PRO A 186 -4.17 46.93 -23.50
CA PRO A 186 -4.82 46.81 -24.81
C PRO A 186 -5.03 45.32 -25.15
N PRO A 187 -6.05 44.98 -25.97
CA PRO A 187 -6.31 43.60 -26.35
C PRO A 187 -5.06 42.99 -26.98
N ALA A 188 -4.60 41.87 -26.42
CA ALA A 188 -3.71 40.99 -27.15
C ALA A 188 -4.43 40.57 -28.44
N GLU A 189 -3.81 40.84 -29.59
CA GLU A 189 -4.24 40.33 -30.89
C GLU A 189 -4.54 38.83 -30.79
N PRO A 190 -5.67 38.35 -31.35
CA PRO A 190 -5.96 36.93 -31.34
C PRO A 190 -4.84 36.19 -32.07
N ALA A 191 -4.22 35.23 -31.38
CA ALA A 191 -3.28 34.30 -31.98
C ALA A 191 -3.96 33.64 -33.21
N PRO A 192 -3.24 33.47 -34.33
CA PRO A 192 -3.80 32.81 -35.50
C PRO A 192 -4.26 31.40 -35.13
N PRO A 193 -5.36 30.90 -35.73
CA PRO A 193 -5.84 29.55 -35.45
C PRO A 193 -4.73 28.54 -35.79
N ALA A 194 -4.51 27.60 -34.87
CA ALA A 194 -3.65 26.45 -35.09
C ALA A 194 -4.09 25.72 -36.38
N PRO A 195 -3.14 25.24 -37.21
CA PRO A 195 -3.49 24.48 -38.41
C PRO A 195 -4.28 23.24 -38.00
N GLU A 196 -5.41 22.99 -38.68
CA GLU A 196 -6.22 21.79 -38.51
C GLU A 196 -5.35 20.54 -38.61
N ALA A 197 -5.45 19.67 -37.61
CA ALA A 197 -4.85 18.36 -37.65
C ALA A 197 -5.38 17.59 -38.89
N PRO A 198 -4.52 16.88 -39.64
CA PRO A 198 -4.98 16.09 -40.77
C PRO A 198 -6.01 15.04 -40.29
N PRO A 199 -7.02 14.72 -41.11
CA PRO A 199 -8.03 13.74 -40.73
C PRO A 199 -7.37 12.40 -40.40
N ALA A 200 -7.84 11.77 -39.32
CA ALA A 200 -7.43 10.43 -38.94
C ALA A 200 -7.65 9.45 -40.09
N PRO A 201 -6.73 8.49 -40.32
CA PRO A 201 -6.94 7.46 -41.32
C PRO A 201 -8.20 6.65 -41.01
N PRO A 202 -8.92 6.14 -42.03
CA PRO A 202 -10.10 5.31 -41.82
C PRO A 202 -9.74 4.09 -40.98
N ALA A 203 -10.58 3.79 -39.99
CA ALA A 203 -10.45 2.62 -39.14
C ALA A 203 -10.36 1.35 -39.99
N GLU A 204 -9.31 0.57 -39.80
CA GLU A 204 -9.23 -0.79 -40.33
C GLU A 204 -10.41 -1.62 -39.80
N PRO A 205 -11.06 -2.44 -40.65
CA PRO A 205 -12.12 -3.31 -40.20
C PRO A 205 -11.59 -4.30 -39.16
N ALA A 206 -12.30 -4.40 -38.04
CA ALA A 206 -11.99 -5.36 -36.99
C ALA A 206 -11.89 -6.79 -37.54
N PRO A 207 -10.93 -7.61 -37.07
CA PRO A 207 -10.87 -9.02 -37.44
C PRO A 207 -12.15 -9.73 -36.99
N PRO A 208 -12.65 -10.72 -37.75
CA PRO A 208 -13.84 -11.46 -37.37
C PRO A 208 -13.61 -12.17 -36.02
N ALA A 209 -14.62 -12.11 -35.16
CA ALA A 209 -14.65 -12.80 -33.88
C ALA A 209 -14.42 -14.31 -34.09
N PRO A 210 -13.62 -14.99 -33.24
CA PRO A 210 -13.48 -16.43 -33.30
C PRO A 210 -14.84 -17.09 -33.03
N GLU A 211 -15.18 -18.08 -33.87
CA GLU A 211 -16.37 -18.91 -33.71
C GLU A 211 -16.42 -19.52 -32.30
N ALA A 212 -17.56 -19.35 -31.63
CA ALA A 212 -17.84 -20.01 -30.36
C ALA A 212 -17.78 -21.53 -30.55
N PRO A 213 -17.15 -22.29 -29.62
CA PRO A 213 -17.22 -23.75 -29.66
C PRO A 213 -18.68 -24.21 -29.51
N PRO A 214 -19.05 -25.34 -30.14
CA PRO A 214 -20.41 -25.85 -30.08
C PRO A 214 -20.83 -26.10 -28.63
N ALA A 215 -22.04 -25.67 -28.30
CA ALA A 215 -22.68 -25.96 -27.02
C ALA A 215 -22.78 -27.48 -26.83
N ASP A 216 -22.21 -27.96 -25.74
CA ASP A 216 -22.35 -29.33 -25.26
C ASP A 216 -23.84 -29.65 -25.11
N ALA A 217 -24.31 -30.66 -25.85
CA ALA A 217 -25.69 -31.10 -25.81
C ALA A 217 -26.01 -31.64 -24.39
N PRO A 218 -27.17 -31.32 -23.80
CA PRO A 218 -27.53 -31.87 -22.50
C PRO A 218 -27.64 -33.41 -22.59
N PRO A 219 -27.16 -34.17 -21.59
CA PRO A 219 -27.29 -35.61 -21.57
C PRO A 219 -28.77 -36.03 -21.54
N ALA A 220 -29.08 -37.08 -22.30
CA ALA A 220 -30.41 -37.69 -22.35
C ALA A 220 -30.83 -38.23 -20.97
N PRO A 221 -32.12 -38.16 -20.59
CA PRO A 221 -32.59 -38.72 -19.34
C PRO A 221 -32.54 -40.25 -19.36
N GLU A 222 -31.87 -40.84 -18.37
CA GLU A 222 -31.89 -42.29 -18.12
C GLU A 222 -33.32 -42.75 -17.79
N ALA A 223 -33.73 -43.87 -18.39
CA ALA A 223 -34.99 -44.54 -18.10
C ALA A 223 -34.95 -45.20 -16.70
N PRO A 224 -36.07 -45.19 -15.94
CA PRO A 224 -36.11 -45.86 -14.64
C PRO A 224 -36.12 -47.39 -14.80
N PRO A 225 -35.48 -48.14 -13.88
CA PRO A 225 -35.48 -49.60 -13.95
C PRO A 225 -36.86 -50.19 -13.62
N ALA A 226 -37.15 -51.34 -14.25
CA ALA A 226 -38.29 -52.21 -13.98
C ALA A 226 -37.97 -53.24 -12.87
#